data_AF-X0WGH1-F1
#
_entry.id   AF-X0WGH1-F1
#
_cell.length_a   1.000
_cell.length_b   1.000
_cell.length_c   1.000
_cell.angle_alpha   90.00
_cell.angle_beta   90.00
_cell.angle_gamma   90.00
#
_symmetry.space_group_name_H-M   'P 1'
#
loop_
_entity.id
_entity.type
_entity.pdbx_description
1 polymer ?
#
loop_
_entity_poly.entity_id
_entity_poly.type
_entity_poly.pdbx_seq_one_letter_code
_entity_poly.pdbx_strand_id
1 'polypeptide(L)'
;MFIQRLLSAAILVPLVAGVTYAGGLWFFVATVFAASIAGYEFFHMMRLRGYKPSSFWGLALIWLLLADARYPAWQLAKPALTGVIVLSLSWQLFKKDTATPTVDWALTVAGALYLGWMASHFISLRDAPRGFEWMVLT
;
A
#
# COMPACT_ATOMS: atom_id res chain seq x y z
N MET A 1 -25.80 14.20 -8.82
CA MET A 1 -24.70 13.30 -9.27
C MET A 1 -23.53 14.05 -9.92
N PHE A 2 -23.75 14.96 -10.88
CA PHE A 2 -22.65 15.68 -11.54
C PHE A 2 -21.91 16.69 -10.62
N ILE A 3 -22.67 17.46 -9.84
CA ILE A 3 -22.10 18.46 -8.89
C ILE A 3 -21.23 17.80 -7.82
N GLN A 4 -21.62 16.63 -7.31
CA GLN A 4 -20.82 15.89 -6.32
C GLN A 4 -19.46 15.45 -6.89
N ARG A 5 -19.43 14.99 -8.14
CA ARG A 5 -18.18 14.61 -8.84
C ARG A 5 -17.30 15.83 -9.12
N LEU A 6 -17.91 16.96 -9.46
CA LEU A 6 -17.21 18.22 -9.70
C LEU A 6 -16.59 18.74 -8.40
N LEU A 7 -17.33 18.74 -7.29
CA LEU A 7 -16.84 19.16 -5.99
C LEU A 7 -15.73 18.23 -5.47
N SER A 8 -15.89 16.91 -5.61
CA SER A 8 -14.83 15.98 -5.21
C SER A 8 -13.56 16.20 -6.02
N ALA A 9 -13.66 16.38 -7.33
CA ALA A 9 -12.50 16.65 -8.18
C ALA A 9 -11.85 18.00 -7.84
N ALA A 10 -12.66 19.04 -7.65
CA ALA A 10 -12.19 20.38 -7.30
C ALA A 10 -11.46 20.43 -5.94
N ILE A 11 -11.71 19.50 -5.03
CA ILE A 11 -11.02 19.40 -3.74
C ILE A 11 -9.81 18.46 -3.85
N LEU A 12 -9.97 17.26 -4.41
CA LEU A 12 -8.92 16.24 -4.42
C LEU A 12 -7.74 16.65 -5.32
N VAL A 13 -8.01 17.24 -6.48
CA VAL A 13 -6.95 17.62 -7.43
C VAL A 13 -5.96 18.62 -6.81
N PRO A 14 -6.38 19.78 -6.26
CA PRO A 14 -5.45 20.71 -5.64
C PRO A 14 -4.83 20.15 -4.36
N LEU A 15 -5.53 19.28 -3.62
CA LEU A 15 -4.96 18.60 -2.45
C LEU A 15 -3.77 17.73 -2.87
N VAL A 16 -3.97 16.84 -3.86
CA VAL A 16 -2.91 15.95 -4.35
C VAL A 16 -1.79 16.76 -4.98
N ALA A 17 -2.09 17.76 -5.81
CA ALA A 17 -1.09 18.63 -6.40
C ALA A 17 -0.27 19.38 -5.34
N GLY A 18 -0.93 19.91 -4.29
CA GLY A 18 -0.27 20.60 -3.19
C GLY A 18 0.66 19.69 -2.39
N VAL A 19 0.24 18.46 -2.12
CA VAL A 19 1.07 17.47 -1.39
C VAL A 19 2.23 16.98 -2.26
N THR A 20 2.02 16.78 -3.57
CA THR A 20 3.09 16.46 -4.52
C THR A 20 4.11 17.59 -4.63
N TYR A 21 3.65 18.85 -4.63
CA TYR A 21 4.53 20.02 -4.61
C TYR A 21 5.37 20.06 -3.33
N ALA A 22 4.73 19.93 -2.16
CA ALA A 22 5.42 19.93 -0.86
C ALA A 22 6.47 18.81 -0.75
N GLY A 23 6.20 17.63 -1.32
CA GLY A 23 7.13 16.51 -1.34
C GLY A 23 7.51 15.99 0.06
N GLY A 24 8.59 15.22 0.13
CA GLY A 24 9.20 14.76 1.38
C GLY A 24 8.21 14.04 2.31
N LEU A 25 8.16 14.48 3.58
CA LEU A 25 7.30 13.86 4.60
C LEU A 25 5.80 14.03 4.30
N TRP A 26 5.39 15.15 3.72
CA TRP A 26 3.99 15.42 3.39
C TRP A 26 3.48 14.42 2.34
N PHE A 27 4.26 14.22 1.28
CA PHE A 27 3.96 13.25 0.24
C PHE A 27 3.97 11.81 0.77
N PHE A 28 4.94 11.50 1.64
CA PHE A 28 5.00 10.19 2.31
C PHE A 28 3.74 9.91 3.13
N VAL A 29 3.32 10.83 4.02
CA VAL A 29 2.14 10.65 4.87
C VAL A 29 0.86 10.52 4.03
N ALA A 30 0.71 11.32 2.98
CA ALA A 30 -0.44 11.20 2.09
C ALA A 30 -0.47 9.85 1.35
N THR A 31 0.68 9.36 0.90
CA THR A 31 0.81 8.05 0.25
C THR A 31 0.48 6.92 1.22
N VAL A 32 0.98 6.97 2.46
CA VAL A 32 0.65 6.00 3.51
C VAL A 32 -0.84 6.00 3.81
N PHE A 33 -1.45 7.18 3.93
CA PHE A 33 -2.88 7.31 4.18
C PHE A 33 -3.71 6.72 3.04
N ALA A 34 -3.41 7.08 1.80
CA ALA A 34 -4.09 6.55 0.61
C ALA A 34 -3.93 5.03 0.48
N ALA A 35 -2.71 4.51 0.66
CA ALA A 35 -2.43 3.08 0.61
C ALA A 35 -3.12 2.31 1.74
N SER A 36 -3.27 2.91 2.92
CA SER A 36 -3.99 2.30 4.05
C SER A 36 -5.49 2.19 3.78
N ILE A 37 -6.09 3.21 3.16
CA ILE A 37 -7.49 3.16 2.72
C ILE A 37 -7.66 2.08 1.65
N ALA A 38 -6.81 2.08 0.62
CA ALA A 38 -6.85 1.08 -0.44
C ALA A 38 -6.69 -0.35 0.11
N GLY A 39 -5.76 -0.55 1.06
CA GLY A 39 -5.54 -1.82 1.73
C GLY A 39 -6.76 -2.26 2.53
N TYR A 40 -7.36 -1.35 3.30
CA TYR A 40 -8.58 -1.62 4.06
C TYR A 40 -9.74 -2.04 3.14
N GLU A 41 -9.99 -1.28 2.08
CA GLU A 41 -11.04 -1.57 1.10
C GLU A 41 -10.82 -2.91 0.42
N PHE A 42 -9.59 -3.20 -0.01
CA PHE A 42 -9.24 -4.49 -0.60
C PHE A 42 -9.56 -5.66 0.34
N PHE A 43 -9.11 -5.59 1.60
CA PHE A 43 -9.39 -6.66 2.56
C PHE A 43 -10.87 -6.75 2.93
N HIS A 44 -11.59 -5.63 2.96
CA HIS A 44 -13.03 -5.61 3.16
C HIS A 44 -13.77 -6.31 2.02
N MET A 45 -13.43 -6.00 0.77
CA MET A 45 -14.01 -6.66 -0.41
C MET A 45 -13.76 -8.18 -0.42
N MET A 46 -12.56 -8.60 -0.02
CA MET A 46 -12.24 -10.04 0.08
C MET A 46 -13.08 -10.73 1.17
N ARG A 47 -13.35 -10.06 2.29
CA ARG A 47 -14.23 -10.58 3.35
C ARG A 47 -15.68 -10.74 2.90
N LEU A 48 -16.18 -9.79 2.09
CA LEU A 48 -17.53 -9.90 1.50
C LEU A 48 -17.67 -11.13 0.59
N ARG A 49 -16.58 -11.67 0.07
CA ARG A 49 -16.54 -12.90 -0.75
C ARG A 49 -16.35 -14.17 0.08
N GLY A 50 -16.34 -14.09 1.40
CA GLY A 50 -16.20 -15.24 2.31
C GLY A 50 -14.76 -15.59 2.70
N TYR A 51 -13.76 -14.87 2.20
CA TYR A 51 -12.37 -15.04 2.60
C TYR A 51 -12.06 -14.33 3.92
N LYS A 52 -11.02 -14.77 4.65
CA LYS A 52 -10.58 -14.17 5.91
C LYS A 52 -9.12 -13.71 5.85
N PRO A 53 -8.77 -12.76 4.97
CA PRO A 53 -7.42 -12.19 4.95
C PRO A 53 -7.13 -11.40 6.24
N SER A 54 -5.87 -11.41 6.66
CA SER A 54 -5.42 -10.66 7.82
C SER A 54 -5.10 -9.22 7.44
N SER A 55 -6.03 -8.29 7.73
CA SER A 55 -5.78 -6.86 7.50
C SER A 55 -4.58 -6.34 8.29
N PHE A 56 -4.35 -6.88 9.50
CA PHE A 56 -3.22 -6.47 10.32
C PHE A 56 -1.89 -6.77 9.63
N TRP A 57 -1.69 -8.02 9.20
CA TRP A 57 -0.46 -8.43 8.51
C TRP A 57 -0.31 -7.74 7.15
N GLY A 58 -1.42 -7.57 6.43
CA GLY A 58 -1.41 -6.89 5.15
C GLY A 58 -1.03 -5.41 5.25
N LEU A 59 -1.64 -4.67 6.19
CA LEU A 59 -1.31 -3.25 6.41
C LEU A 59 0.10 -3.07 6.95
N ALA A 60 0.55 -3.93 7.86
CA ALA A 60 1.93 -3.90 8.36
C ALA A 60 2.94 -4.07 7.22
N LEU A 61 2.68 -4.98 6.27
CA LEU A 61 3.53 -5.14 5.10
C LEU A 61 3.50 -3.91 4.19
N ILE A 62 2.33 -3.35 3.91
CA ILE A 62 2.21 -2.11 3.13
C ILE A 62 3.09 -1.02 3.75
N TRP A 63 2.96 -0.77 5.06
CA TRP A 63 3.74 0.26 5.74
C TRP A 63 5.24 -0.01 5.73
N LEU A 64 5.66 -1.27 5.86
CA LEU A 64 7.07 -1.64 5.80
C LEU A 64 7.67 -1.33 4.41
N LEU A 65 6.94 -1.62 3.33
CA LEU A 65 7.37 -1.32 1.96
C LEU A 65 7.42 0.19 1.68
N LEU A 66 6.46 0.95 2.21
CA LEU A 66 6.49 2.41 2.09
C LEU A 66 7.65 3.03 2.88
N ALA A 67 7.90 2.52 4.10
CA ALA A 67 9.02 2.96 4.92
C ALA A 67 10.37 2.68 4.25
N ASP A 68 10.52 1.52 3.60
CA ASP A 68 11.70 1.19 2.81
C ASP A 68 11.93 2.19 1.67
N ALA A 69 10.88 2.55 0.92
CA ALA A 69 11.01 3.54 -0.16
C ALA A 69 11.41 4.93 0.33
N ARG A 70 11.02 5.30 1.56
CA ARG A 70 11.43 6.58 2.16
C ARG A 70 12.85 6.53 2.73
N TYR A 71 13.27 5.38 3.25
CA TYR A 71 14.58 5.19 3.86
C TYR A 71 15.35 4.06 3.15
N PRO A 72 15.75 4.25 1.88
CA PRO A 72 16.37 3.19 1.08
C PRO A 72 17.72 2.71 1.66
N ALA A 73 18.36 3.52 2.51
CA ALA A 73 19.57 3.14 3.23
C ALA A 73 19.37 1.95 4.18
N TRP A 74 18.14 1.71 4.64
CA TRP A 74 17.80 0.60 5.53
C TRP A 74 17.69 -0.75 4.79
N GLN A 75 17.60 -0.73 3.45
CA GLN A 75 17.51 -1.91 2.59
C GLN A 75 16.48 -2.94 3.07
N LEU A 76 15.35 -2.47 3.59
CA LEU A 76 14.28 -3.25 4.19
C LEU A 76 13.47 -4.03 3.15
N ALA A 77 13.44 -3.64 1.86
CA ALA A 77 12.68 -4.37 0.84
C ALA A 77 13.05 -5.85 0.74
N LYS A 78 14.35 -6.18 0.75
CA LYS A 78 14.83 -7.56 0.65
C LYS A 78 14.46 -8.44 1.86
N PRO A 79 14.72 -8.03 3.12
CA PRO A 79 14.27 -8.78 4.29
C PRO A 79 12.75 -8.71 4.46
N ALA A 80 12.07 -7.65 4.02
CA ALA A 80 10.60 -7.57 4.03
C ALA A 80 9.99 -8.60 3.08
N LEU A 81 10.43 -8.67 1.82
CA LEU A 81 9.98 -9.67 0.84
C LEU A 81 10.29 -11.09 1.32
N THR A 82 11.54 -11.34 1.75
CA THR A 82 11.96 -12.64 2.27
C THR A 82 11.16 -13.04 3.50
N GLY A 83 11.03 -12.12 4.46
CA GLY A 83 10.28 -12.31 5.69
C GLY A 83 8.81 -12.57 5.42
N VAL A 84 8.20 -11.83 4.50
CA VAL A 84 6.83 -12.08 4.05
C VAL A 84 6.73 -13.47 3.49
N ILE A 85 7.51 -13.85 2.49
CA ILE A 85 7.38 -15.18 1.88
C ILE A 85 7.55 -16.29 2.93
N VAL A 86 8.60 -16.22 3.77
CA VAL A 86 8.93 -17.26 4.75
C VAL A 86 7.95 -17.31 5.93
N LEU A 87 7.66 -16.17 6.56
CA LEU A 87 6.75 -16.11 7.72
C LEU A 87 5.33 -16.45 7.31
N SER A 88 4.94 -16.03 6.12
CA SER A 88 3.59 -16.21 5.67
C SER A 88 3.36 -17.70 5.27
N LEU A 89 4.32 -18.37 4.64
CA LEU A 89 4.30 -19.82 4.44
C LEU A 89 4.31 -20.58 5.78
N SER A 90 5.15 -20.15 6.73
CA SER A 90 5.21 -20.74 8.08
C SER A 90 3.90 -20.58 8.85
N TRP A 91 3.22 -19.43 8.70
CA TRP A 91 1.95 -19.15 9.37
C TRP A 91 0.80 -20.02 8.84
N GLN A 92 0.85 -20.45 7.58
CA GLN A 92 -0.16 -21.38 7.04
C GLN A 92 -0.17 -22.72 7.76
N LEU A 93 0.97 -23.20 8.29
CA LEU A 93 1.01 -24.47 9.03
C LEU A 93 0.19 -24.44 10.34
N PHE A 94 -0.10 -23.26 10.88
CA PHE A 94 -0.79 -23.11 12.17
C PHE A 94 -2.28 -22.77 12.04
N LYS A 95 -2.78 -22.43 10.85
CA LYS A 95 -4.22 -22.14 10.63
C LYS A 95 -5.00 -23.42 10.32
N LYS A 96 -5.52 -24.07 11.36
CA LYS A 96 -6.36 -25.29 11.25
C LYS A 96 -7.87 -25.03 11.04
N ASP A 97 -8.35 -23.79 11.25
CA ASP A 97 -9.79 -23.47 11.37
C ASP A 97 -10.42 -22.68 10.19
N THR A 98 -9.76 -22.65 9.03
CA THR A 98 -10.32 -21.99 7.83
C THR A 98 -10.47 -23.01 6.72
N ALA A 99 -11.61 -22.98 6.01
CA ALA A 99 -11.84 -23.86 4.85
C ALA A 99 -10.85 -23.61 3.71
N THR A 100 -10.27 -22.40 3.63
CA THR A 100 -9.34 -21.97 2.56
C THR A 100 -8.13 -21.19 3.11
N PRO A 101 -7.29 -21.81 3.99
CA PRO A 101 -6.22 -21.11 4.71
C PRO A 101 -5.15 -20.55 3.76
N THR A 102 -4.86 -21.28 2.68
CA THR A 102 -3.90 -20.87 1.65
C THR A 102 -4.39 -19.68 0.84
N VAL A 103 -5.69 -19.60 0.55
CA VAL A 103 -6.25 -18.47 -0.22
C VAL A 103 -6.30 -17.21 0.63
N ASP A 104 -6.73 -17.31 1.89
CA ASP A 104 -6.75 -16.17 2.82
C ASP A 104 -5.35 -15.57 3.02
N TRP A 105 -4.36 -16.45 3.11
CA TRP A 105 -2.97 -16.08 3.13
C TRP A 105 -2.53 -15.39 1.83
N ALA A 106 -2.80 -16.01 0.68
CA ALA A 106 -2.39 -15.50 -0.62
C ALA A 106 -2.98 -14.11 -0.86
N LEU A 107 -4.25 -13.91 -0.51
CA LEU A 107 -4.92 -12.61 -0.60
C LEU A 107 -4.29 -11.57 0.31
N THR A 108 -3.88 -11.96 1.53
CA THR A 108 -3.18 -11.05 2.45
C THR A 108 -1.84 -10.60 1.87
N VAL A 109 -1.02 -11.55 1.43
CA VAL A 109 0.33 -11.30 0.92
C VAL A 109 0.29 -10.60 -0.43
N ALA A 110 -0.46 -11.13 -1.40
CA ALA A 110 -0.54 -10.59 -2.74
C ALA A 110 -1.19 -9.20 -2.74
N GLY A 111 -2.27 -9.01 -1.98
CA GLY A 111 -2.91 -7.70 -1.86
C GLY A 111 -2.00 -6.66 -1.25
N ALA A 112 -1.33 -6.99 -0.15
CA ALA A 112 -0.40 -6.08 0.50
C ALA A 112 0.86 -5.81 -0.32
N LEU A 113 1.41 -6.83 -0.98
CA LEU A 113 2.56 -6.67 -1.86
C LEU A 113 2.17 -5.80 -3.06
N TYR A 114 1.06 -6.08 -3.73
CA TYR A 114 0.57 -5.29 -4.85
C TYR A 114 0.39 -3.81 -4.47
N LEU A 115 -0.37 -3.55 -3.40
CA LEU A 115 -0.66 -2.17 -2.99
C LEU A 115 0.57 -1.47 -2.44
N GLY A 116 1.30 -2.09 -1.53
CA GLY A 116 2.46 -1.50 -0.88
C GLY A 116 3.64 -1.30 -1.83
N TRP A 117 3.94 -2.29 -2.68
CA TRP A 117 5.03 -2.18 -3.66
C TRP A 117 4.73 -1.14 -4.72
N MET A 118 3.51 -1.11 -5.28
CA MET A 118 3.18 -0.11 -6.29
C MET A 118 3.14 1.30 -5.68
N ALA A 119 2.56 1.46 -4.48
CA ALA A 119 2.55 2.75 -3.79
C ALA A 119 3.97 3.23 -3.41
N SER A 120 4.91 2.32 -3.12
CA SER A 120 6.29 2.68 -2.78
C SER A 120 7.03 3.33 -3.95
N HIS A 121 6.70 2.96 -5.19
CA HIS A 121 7.32 3.56 -6.39
C HIS A 121 6.98 5.04 -6.54
N PHE A 122 5.80 5.49 -6.10
CA PHE A 122 5.47 6.91 -6.10
C PHE A 122 6.39 7.70 -5.16
N ILE A 123 6.69 7.15 -3.98
CA ILE A 123 7.63 7.76 -3.02
C ILE A 123 9.02 7.83 -3.63
N SER A 124 9.52 6.72 -4.17
CA SER A 124 10.84 6.65 -4.80
C SER A 124 10.96 7.60 -6.00
N LEU A 125 9.92 7.69 -6.83
CA LEU A 125 9.89 8.60 -7.97
C LEU A 125 9.91 10.06 -7.52
N ARG A 126 9.13 10.41 -6.48
CA ARG A 126 9.07 11.78 -5.98
C ARG A 126 10.39 12.22 -5.33
N ASP A 127 11.09 11.30 -4.67
CA ASP A 127 12.39 11.55 -4.02
C ASP A 127 13.57 11.48 -5.00
N ALA A 128 13.35 11.01 -6.24
CA ALA A 128 14.36 10.98 -7.28
C ALA A 128 14.75 12.39 -7.79
N PRO A 129 15.90 12.54 -8.47
CA PRO A 129 16.28 13.80 -9.10
C PRO A 129 15.19 14.27 -10.09
N ARG A 130 14.75 15.52 -9.96
CA ARG A 130 13.62 16.10 -10.72
C ARG A 130 12.29 15.34 -10.54
N GLY A 131 12.14 14.58 -9.44
CA GLY A 131 10.97 13.74 -9.17
C GLY A 131 9.62 14.46 -9.24
N PHE A 132 9.57 15.75 -8.87
CA PHE A 132 8.37 16.56 -9.03
C PHE A 132 7.96 16.73 -10.49
N GLU A 133 8.90 17.00 -11.39
CA GLU A 133 8.60 17.20 -12.82
C GLU A 133 8.05 15.91 -13.45
N TRP A 134 8.64 14.76 -13.12
CA TRP A 134 8.15 13.45 -13.57
C TRP A 134 6.73 13.15 -13.09
N MET A 135 6.40 13.54 -11.86
CA MET A 135 5.06 13.39 -11.29
C MET A 135 4.02 14.31 -11.92
N VAL A 136 4.42 15.47 -12.48
CA VAL A 136 3.50 16.41 -13.14
C VAL A 136 3.26 16.04 -14.61
N LEU A 137 4.23 15.38 -15.25
CA LEU A 137 4.12 14.94 -16.65
C LEU A 137 3.25 13.68 -16.83
N THR A 138 2.99 12.93 -15.76
CA THR A 138 2.19 11.70 -15.76
C THR A 138 0.75 11.98 -15.35
#